data_AF-A0A1Q3CQI0-F1
#
_entry.id   AF-A0A1Q3CQI0-F1
#
_cell.length_a   1.000
_cell.length_b   1.000
_cell.length_c   1.000
_cell.angle_alpha   90.00
_cell.angle_beta   90.00
_cell.angle_gamma   90.00
#
_symmetry.space_group_name_H-M   'P 1'
#
loop_
_entity.id
_entity.type
_entity.pdbx_description
1 polymer ?
#
loop_
_entity_poly.entity_id
_entity_poly.type
_entity_poly.pdbx_seq_one_letter_code
_entity_poly.pdbx_strand_id
1 'polypeptide(L)'
;MDAPTTERQNLTYARVCVHMMATSSFPNSILLDMDDGSSTTVGVEYPWKPQTYSLCKVFDHANKSCPKVVRREWLPKPMVRNVENLMMLRDGSPLRERQIL
;
A
#
# COMPACT_ATOMS: atom_id res chain seq x y z
N MET A 1 -16.08 44.00 2.76
CA MET A 1 -15.43 43.28 3.87
C MET A 1 -16.52 42.67 4.71
N ASP A 2 -16.33 41.45 5.19
CA ASP A 2 -17.24 40.79 6.13
C ASP A 2 -17.08 41.37 7.55
N ALA A 3 -18.13 41.25 8.36
CA ALA A 3 -18.22 41.87 9.68
C ALA A 3 -17.10 41.43 10.66
N PRO A 4 -16.74 40.13 10.78
CA PRO A 4 -15.69 39.70 11.71
C PRO A 4 -14.31 40.29 11.36
N THR A 5 -14.00 40.38 10.07
CA THR A 5 -12.77 41.00 9.55
C THR A 5 -12.72 42.50 9.84
N THR A 6 -13.87 43.16 9.78
CA THR A 6 -14.00 44.60 10.08
C THR A 6 -13.84 44.87 11.58
N GLU A 7 -14.39 44.00 12.41
CA GLU A 7 -14.39 44.11 13.87
C GLU A 7 -13.14 43.50 14.52
N ARG A 8 -12.21 42.92 13.73
CA ARG A 8 -10.99 42.22 14.20
C ARG A 8 -11.28 41.16 15.26
N GLN A 9 -12.44 40.52 15.17
CA GLN A 9 -12.83 39.47 16.08
C GLN A 9 -12.21 38.14 15.66
N ASN A 10 -11.69 37.41 16.65
CA ASN A 10 -11.08 36.11 16.41
C ASN A 10 -12.18 35.03 16.38
N LEU A 11 -12.39 34.41 15.23
CA LEU A 11 -13.40 33.37 15.07
C LEU A 11 -12.89 32.06 15.68
N THR A 12 -13.56 31.60 16.73
CA THR A 12 -13.38 30.24 17.26
C THR A 12 -14.39 29.32 16.60
N TYR A 13 -13.91 28.41 15.76
CA TYR A 13 -14.73 27.41 15.07
C TYR A 13 -14.37 26.01 15.56
N ALA A 14 -15.38 25.15 15.69
CA ALA A 14 -15.15 23.73 15.91
C ALA A 14 -14.49 23.12 14.66
N ARG A 15 -13.48 22.26 14.86
CA ARG A 15 -12.77 21.56 13.79
C ARG A 15 -13.06 20.07 13.91
N VAL A 16 -13.49 19.46 12.81
CA VAL A 16 -13.73 18.02 12.75
C VAL A 16 -12.63 17.38 11.91
N CYS A 17 -11.97 16.35 12.45
CA CYS A 17 -11.02 15.53 11.70
C CYS A 17 -11.74 14.26 11.22
N VAL A 18 -11.74 14.02 9.92
CA VAL A 18 -12.33 12.80 9.33
C VAL A 18 -11.21 11.84 9.02
N HIS A 19 -11.26 10.64 9.61
CA HIS A 19 -10.38 9.55 9.21
C HIS A 19 -10.95 8.86 7.98
N MET A 20 -10.17 8.77 6.91
CA MET A 20 -10.59 8.14 5.67
C MET A 20 -9.42 7.42 5.00
N MET A 21 -9.72 6.35 4.28
CA MET A 21 -8.72 5.67 3.46
C MET A 21 -8.22 6.60 2.36
N ALA A 22 -6.92 6.54 2.05
CA ALA A 22 -6.31 7.29 0.96
C ALA A 22 -6.86 6.92 -0.43
N THR A 23 -7.52 5.76 -0.52
CA THR A 23 -8.21 5.28 -1.72
C THR A 23 -9.65 5.79 -1.84
N SER A 24 -10.19 6.42 -0.79
CA SER A 24 -11.58 6.83 -0.72
C SER A 24 -11.79 8.15 -1.46
N SER A 25 -12.98 8.33 -2.02
CA SER A 25 -13.40 9.65 -2.48
C SER A 25 -13.54 10.60 -1.28
N PHE A 26 -13.15 11.86 -1.48
CA PHE A 26 -13.34 12.92 -0.51
C PHE A 26 -14.81 13.35 -0.52
N PRO A 27 -15.56 13.18 0.57
CA PRO A 27 -16.97 13.56 0.61
C PRO A 27 -17.11 15.08 0.58
N ASN A 28 -18.14 15.56 -0.12
CA ASN A 28 -18.50 16.98 -0.15
C ASN A 28 -19.49 17.36 0.98
N SER A 29 -20.00 16.37 1.70
CA SER A 29 -20.88 16.56 2.85
C SER A 29 -20.74 15.42 3.86
N ILE A 30 -21.00 15.72 5.13
CA ILE A 30 -20.97 14.75 6.24
C ILE A 30 -22.31 14.85 6.97
N LEU A 31 -22.90 13.70 7.29
CA LEU A 31 -24.06 13.61 8.17
C LEU A 31 -23.58 13.63 9.62
N LEU A 32 -24.11 14.53 10.42
CA LEU A 32 -23.86 14.64 11.86
C LEU A 32 -25.13 14.28 12.60
N ASP A 33 -25.08 13.22 13.38
CA ASP A 33 -26.14 12.87 14.32
C ASP A 33 -25.87 13.55 15.65
N MET A 34 -26.87 14.26 16.15
CA MET A 34 -26.87 14.96 17.42
C MET A 34 -27.50 14.08 18.50
N ASP A 35 -27.16 14.34 19.76
CA ASP A 35 -27.64 13.61 20.93
C ASP A 35 -29.14 13.78 21.19
N ASP A 36 -29.74 14.84 20.65
CA ASP A 36 -31.18 15.11 20.64
C ASP A 36 -31.95 14.25 19.62
N GLY A 37 -31.25 13.40 18.86
CA GLY A 37 -31.84 12.54 17.82
C GLY A 37 -32.05 13.24 16.48
N SER A 38 -31.62 14.50 16.34
CA SER A 38 -31.61 15.19 15.05
C SER A 38 -30.36 14.83 14.23
N SER A 39 -30.48 14.89 12.91
CA SER A 39 -29.35 14.68 11.99
C SER A 39 -29.23 15.88 11.06
N THR A 40 -28.03 16.45 10.93
CA THR A 40 -27.77 17.56 10.01
C THR A 40 -26.70 17.21 8.99
N THR A 41 -26.82 17.77 7.78
CA THR A 41 -25.81 17.59 6.73
C THR A 41 -24.95 18.85 6.64
N VAL A 42 -23.65 18.70 6.86
CA VAL A 42 -22.68 19.80 6.80
C VAL A 42 -21.87 19.68 5.51
N GLY A 43 -21.84 20.76 4.73
CA GLY A 43 -20.99 20.87 3.55
C GLY A 43 -19.50 20.94 3.94
N VAL A 44 -18.66 20.22 3.19
CA VAL A 44 -17.21 20.17 3.44
C VAL A 44 -16.47 20.95 2.37
N GLU A 45 -15.75 21.98 2.80
CA GLU A 45 -14.79 22.70 1.96
C GLU A 45 -13.36 22.34 2.39
N TYR A 46 -12.50 22.06 1.41
CA TYR A 46 -11.11 21.68 1.66
C TYR A 46 -10.20 22.79 1.14
N PRO A 47 -9.47 23.52 2.01
CA PRO A 47 -8.49 24.52 1.59
C PRO A 47 -7.37 23.92 0.73
N TRP A 48 -7.07 22.64 0.96
CA TRP A 48 -6.09 21.89 0.20
C TRP A 48 -6.52 20.41 0.12
N LYS A 49 -6.48 19.84 -1.09
CA LYS A 49 -6.76 18.42 -1.35
C LYS A 49 -5.48 17.75 -1.87
N PRO A 50 -4.88 16.79 -1.14
CA PRO A 50 -3.71 16.07 -1.62
C PRO A 50 -4.07 15.21 -2.84
N GLN A 51 -3.19 15.19 -3.84
CA GLN A 51 -3.37 14.33 -5.01
C GLN A 51 -3.20 12.86 -4.62
N THR A 52 -4.23 12.05 -4.88
CA THR A 52 -4.17 10.58 -4.77
C THR A 52 -3.63 10.00 -6.08
N TYR A 53 -2.60 9.16 -6.01
CA TYR A 53 -2.06 8.48 -7.19
C TYR A 53 -2.66 7.08 -7.37
N SER A 54 -3.04 6.74 -8.61
CA SER A 54 -3.80 5.51 -8.95
C SER A 54 -3.03 4.20 -8.70
N LEU A 55 -1.68 4.23 -8.78
CA LEU A 55 -0.84 3.04 -8.69
C LEU A 55 -0.67 2.52 -7.27
N CYS A 56 -0.43 3.42 -6.33
CA CYS A 56 -0.07 3.07 -4.96
C CYS A 56 -1.10 3.57 -3.93
N LYS A 57 -2.03 4.46 -4.35
CA LYS A 57 -3.12 5.02 -3.54
C LYS A 57 -2.69 5.53 -2.15
N VAL A 58 -1.45 6.03 -2.06
CA VAL A 58 -0.90 6.72 -0.89
C VAL A 58 -0.67 8.18 -1.28
N PHE A 59 -0.75 9.07 -0.30
CA PHE A 59 -0.43 10.48 -0.47
C PHE A 59 1.09 10.72 -0.52
N ASP A 60 1.48 11.89 -1.04
CA ASP A 60 2.79 12.50 -0.80
C ASP A 60 4.03 11.89 -1.49
N HIS A 61 3.88 11.35 -2.71
CA HIS A 61 5.04 11.08 -3.56
C HIS A 61 4.69 11.05 -5.06
N ALA A 62 5.70 11.26 -5.91
CA ALA A 62 5.55 11.20 -7.36
C ALA A 62 5.65 9.75 -7.88
N ASN A 63 5.12 9.47 -9.09
CA ASN A 63 5.16 8.14 -9.71
C ASN A 63 6.57 7.51 -9.77
N LYS A 64 7.60 8.33 -9.99
CA LYS A 64 9.01 7.90 -10.00
C LYS A 64 9.49 7.35 -8.66
N SER A 65 8.79 7.70 -7.58
CA SER A 65 9.06 7.33 -6.21
C SER A 65 8.01 6.38 -5.61
N CYS A 66 6.97 5.95 -6.36
CA CYS A 66 6.05 4.92 -5.83
C CYS A 66 6.90 3.69 -5.52
N PRO A 67 6.77 3.09 -4.32
CA PRO A 67 7.40 1.82 -4.02
C PRO A 67 6.96 0.82 -5.09
N LYS A 68 7.86 0.44 -6.00
CA LYS A 68 7.57 -0.63 -6.95
C LYS A 68 7.34 -1.87 -6.11
N VAL A 69 6.11 -2.40 -6.12
CA VAL A 69 5.84 -3.73 -5.60
C VAL A 69 6.64 -4.69 -6.49
N VAL A 70 7.87 -4.97 -6.09
CA VAL A 70 8.62 -6.10 -6.64
C VAL A 70 7.88 -7.31 -6.10
N ARG A 71 6.92 -7.83 -6.88
CA ARG A 71 6.38 -9.16 -6.65
C ARG A 71 7.56 -10.10 -6.73
N ARG A 72 8.14 -10.44 -5.57
CA ARG A 72 9.03 -11.58 -5.42
C ARG A 72 8.12 -12.80 -5.51
N GLU A 73 7.70 -13.10 -6.73
CA GLU A 73 7.10 -14.39 -7.01
C GLU A 73 8.16 -15.43 -6.64
N TRP A 74 7.83 -16.29 -5.68
CA TRP A 74 8.73 -17.35 -5.27
C TRP A 74 8.90 -18.28 -6.47
N LEU A 75 10.00 -18.14 -7.19
CA LEU A 75 10.36 -19.08 -8.25
C LEU A 75 10.96 -20.32 -7.57
N PRO A 76 10.40 -21.53 -7.83
CA PRO A 76 11.02 -22.74 -7.36
C PRO A 76 12.47 -22.80 -7.84
N LYS A 77 13.40 -23.08 -6.93
CA LYS A 77 14.79 -23.34 -7.33
C LYS A 77 14.77 -24.49 -8.35
N PRO A 78 15.32 -24.31 -9.56
CA PRO A 78 15.44 -25.42 -10.49
C PRO A 78 16.23 -26.53 -9.81
N MET A 79 15.64 -27.72 -9.78
CA MET A 79 16.26 -28.90 -9.21
C MET A 79 17.47 -29.22 -10.07
N VAL A 80 18.68 -29.06 -9.51
CA VAL A 80 19.90 -29.54 -10.16
C VAL A 80 19.74 -31.06 -10.24
N ARG A 81 19.50 -31.59 -11.44
CA ARG A 81 19.58 -33.05 -11.64
C ARG A 81 21.04 -33.41 -11.45
N ASN A 82 21.34 -34.11 -10.36
CA ASN A 82 22.64 -34.72 -10.17
C ASN A 82 22.86 -35.68 -11.34
N VAL A 83 23.77 -35.34 -12.25
CA VAL A 83 24.36 -36.33 -13.14
C VAL A 83 25.30 -37.15 -12.26
N GLU A 84 24.79 -38.27 -11.75
CA GLU A 84 25.64 -39.26 -11.12
C GLU A 84 26.69 -39.67 -12.14
N ASN A 85 27.93 -39.21 -11.92
CA ASN A 85 29.11 -39.70 -12.60
C ASN A 85 29.25 -41.18 -12.24
N LEU A 86 28.62 -42.05 -13.01
CA LEU A 86 28.98 -43.45 -13.03
C LEU A 86 30.36 -43.52 -13.67
N MET A 87 31.41 -43.59 -12.84
CA MET A 87 32.77 -43.87 -13.29
C MET A 87 32.78 -45.27 -13.91
N MET A 88 32.46 -45.32 -15.20
CA MET A 88 32.61 -46.49 -16.04
C MET A 88 34.09 -46.66 -16.38
N LEU A 89 34.57 -47.90 -16.39
CA LEU A 89 35.84 -48.22 -17.03
C LEU A 89 35.71 -47.95 -18.56
N ARG A 90 36.84 -47.78 -19.27
CA ARG A 90 36.82 -47.51 -20.74
C ARG A 90 36.14 -48.60 -21.57
N ASP A 91 35.93 -49.78 -21.00
CA ASP A 91 35.21 -50.91 -21.58
C ASP A 91 33.70 -50.90 -21.27
N GLY A 92 33.20 -49.89 -20.57
CA GLY A 92 31.77 -49.72 -20.26
C GLY A 92 31.27 -50.51 -19.05
N SER A 93 32.15 -51.18 -18.30
CA SER A 93 31.76 -51.97 -17.13
C SER A 93 31.71 -51.12 -15.84
N PRO A 94 30.71 -51.31 -14.97
CA PRO A 94 30.65 -50.61 -13.68
C PRO A 94 31.72 -51.12 -12.70
N LEU A 95 32.41 -50.19 -12.02
CA LEU A 95 33.40 -50.51 -10.98
C LEU A 95 32.70 -51.17 -9.78
N ARG A 96 32.86 -52.48 -9.63
CA ARG A 96 32.31 -53.25 -8.50
C ARG A 96 33.01 -52.82 -7.20
N GLU A 97 32.26 -52.19 -6.30
CA GLU A 97 32.72 -51.80 -4.98
C GLU A 97 33.04 -53.06 -4.15
N ARG A 98 34.29 -53.22 -3.73
CA ARG A 98 34.70 -54.31 -2.82
C ARG A 98 34.34 -53.89 -1.40
N GLN A 99 33.33 -54.55 -0.82
CA GLN A 99 33.03 -54.44 0.60
C GLN A 99 34.20 -55.04 1.41
N ILE A 100 34.88 -54.20 2.20
CA ILE A 100 35.87 -54.63 3.19
C ILE A 100 35.08 -55.05 4.44
N LEU A 101 35.31 -56.29 4.90
CA LEU A 101 34.82 -56.84 6.17
C LEU A 101 35.42 -56.13 7.37
#